data_AF-A0A8T5NHB7-F1
#
_entry.id   AF-A0A8T5NHB7-F1
#
_cell.length_a   1.000
_cell.length_b   1.000
_cell.length_c   1.000
_cell.angle_alpha   90.00
_cell.angle_beta   90.00
_cell.angle_gamma   90.00
#
_symmetry.space_group_name_H-M   'P 1'
#
loop_
_entity.id
_entity.type
_entity.pdbx_description
1 polymer ?
#
loop_
_entity_poly.entity_id
_entity_poly.type
_entity_poly.pdbx_seq_one_letter_code
_entity_poly.pdbx_strand_id
1 'polypeptide(L)' 'PILEDLKGLKFKNKVGAAFGSYGWSGENVKLIEENFEKAKIKKLQEGIKVKWQPTREELDKCVEFGRSFAKALRS' A
#
# COMPACT_ATOMS: atom_id res chain seq x y z
N PRO A 1 3.02 -15.42 4.67
CA PRO A 1 1.89 -15.56 5.61
C PRO A 1 0.79 -14.51 5.36
N ILE A 2 1.01 -13.23 5.72
CA ILE A 2 -0.09 -12.24 5.74
C ILE A 2 -0.79 -11.99 4.38
N LEU A 3 -0.06 -11.88 3.27
CA LEU A 3 -0.67 -11.64 1.95
C LEU A 3 -1.46 -12.87 1.45
N GLU A 4 -1.02 -14.08 1.80
CA GLU A 4 -1.76 -15.30 1.47
C GLU A 4 -3.00 -15.44 2.36
N ASP A 5 -2.90 -15.07 3.64
CA ASP A 5 -4.04 -15.05 4.55
C ASP A 5 -5.13 -14.09 4.07
N LEU A 6 -4.76 -12.89 3.59
CA LEU A 6 -5.70 -11.93 3.01
C LEU A 6 -6.49 -12.52 1.83
N LYS A 7 -5.83 -13.29 0.96
CA LYS A 7 -6.49 -13.99 -0.16
C LYS A 7 -7.39 -15.11 0.34
N GLY A 8 -6.92 -15.93 1.28
CA GLY A 8 -7.64 -17.10 1.80
C GLY A 8 -8.90 -16.72 2.58
N LEU A 9 -8.81 -15.70 3.44
CA LEU A 9 -9.89 -15.24 4.31
C LEU A 9 -10.97 -14.43 3.56
N LYS A 10 -10.66 -13.92 2.35
CA LYS A 10 -11.61 -13.23 1.45
C LYS A 10 -12.40 -12.12 2.16
N PHE A 11 -11.69 -11.24 2.85
CA PHE A 11 -12.31 -10.11 3.52
C PHE A 11 -13.15 -9.27 2.54
N LYS A 12 -14.37 -8.92 2.95
CA LYS A 12 -15.29 -8.11 2.15
C LYS A 12 -15.25 -6.64 2.56
N ASN A 13 -15.55 -5.76 1.61
CA ASN A 13 -15.64 -4.31 1.82
C ASN A 13 -14.37 -3.72 2.44
N LYS A 14 -13.21 -4.26 2.06
CA LYS A 14 -11.90 -3.74 2.47
C LYS A 14 -11.27 -2.96 1.33
N VAL A 15 -10.56 -1.92 1.71
CA VAL A 15 -9.77 -1.06 0.84
C VAL A 15 -8.31 -1.13 1.29
N GLY A 16 -7.39 -0.86 0.36
CA GLY A 16 -5.96 -0.99 0.60
C GLY A 16 -5.15 0.09 -0.10
N ALA A 17 -3.96 0.31 0.44
CA ALA A 17 -2.92 1.17 -0.10
C ALA A 17 -1.58 0.58 0.36
N ALA A 18 -0.59 0.55 -0.54
CA ALA A 18 0.71 -0.06 -0.27
C ALA A 18 1.79 1.03 -0.15
N PHE A 19 2.79 0.81 0.70
CA PHE A 19 3.96 1.67 0.80
C PHE A 19 5.15 0.85 1.26
N GLY A 20 6.36 1.30 0.97
CA GLY A 20 7.56 0.65 1.47
C GLY A 20 8.85 1.27 0.95
N SER A 21 9.95 0.93 1.61
CA SER A 21 11.29 1.22 1.12
C SER A 21 11.90 0.02 0.39
N TYR A 22 12.93 0.26 -0.43
CA TYR A 22 13.66 -0.76 -1.17
C TYR A 22 15.14 -0.38 -1.35
N GLY A 23 16.03 -1.37 -1.48
CA GLY A 23 17.44 -1.12 -1.77
C GLY A 23 17.73 -1.02 -3.28
N TRP A 24 17.26 -2.03 -4.03
CA TRP A 24 17.66 -2.24 -5.43
C TRP A 24 16.48 -2.17 -6.41
N SER A 25 15.62 -3.19 -6.44
CA SER A 25 14.59 -3.35 -7.50
C SER A 25 13.32 -2.53 -7.30
N GLY A 26 12.83 -2.38 -6.07
CA GLY A 26 11.60 -1.63 -5.78
C GLY A 26 10.29 -2.31 -6.19
N GLU A 27 10.31 -3.64 -6.40
CA GLU A 27 9.14 -4.41 -6.82
C GLU A 27 8.14 -4.70 -5.68
N ASN A 28 8.51 -4.44 -4.42
CA ASN A 28 7.73 -4.80 -3.24
C ASN A 28 6.33 -4.16 -3.21
N VAL A 29 6.22 -2.86 -3.49
CA VAL A 29 4.93 -2.15 -3.46
C VAL A 29 4.00 -2.67 -4.54
N LYS A 30 4.54 -2.90 -5.75
CA LYS A 30 3.78 -3.48 -6.85
C LYS A 30 3.27 -4.89 -6.50
N LEU A 31 4.14 -5.72 -5.91
CA LEU A 31 3.75 -7.05 -5.45
C LEU A 31 2.61 -6.99 -4.43
N ILE A 32 2.65 -6.06 -3.46
CA ILE A 32 1.56 -5.89 -2.49
C ILE A 32 0.25 -5.48 -3.19
N GLU A 33 0.30 -4.55 -4.14
CA GLU A 33 -0.87 -4.12 -4.90
C GLU A 33 -1.47 -5.27 -5.73
N GLU A 34 -0.65 -6.08 -6.40
CA GLU A 34 -1.12 -7.29 -7.11
C GLU A 34 -1.77 -8.30 -6.16
N ASN A 35 -1.29 -8.39 -4.91
CA ASN A 35 -1.91 -9.24 -3.90
C ASN A 35 -3.26 -8.69 -3.42
N PHE A 36 -3.44 -7.36 -3.38
CA PHE A 36 -4.75 -6.77 -3.11
C PHE A 36 -5.78 -7.15 -4.18
N GLU A 37 -5.40 -7.09 -5.46
CA GLU A 37 -6.27 -7.51 -6.57
C GLU A 37 -6.67 -8.98 -6.43
N LYS A 38 -5.70 -9.86 -6.17
CA LYS A 38 -5.96 -11.30 -5.92
C LYS A 38 -6.86 -11.54 -4.71
N ALA A 39 -6.77 -10.69 -3.69
CA ALA A 39 -7.59 -10.75 -2.47
C ALA A 39 -8.93 -10.00 -2.58
N LYS A 40 -9.25 -9.39 -3.73
CA LYS A 40 -10.42 -8.53 -3.94
C LYS A 40 -10.49 -7.32 -3.00
N ILE A 41 -9.32 -6.80 -2.61
CA ILE A 41 -9.19 -5.57 -1.83
C ILE A 41 -9.07 -4.41 -2.82
N LYS A 42 -9.96 -3.41 -2.71
CA LYS A 42 -9.93 -2.25 -3.62
C LYS A 42 -8.76 -1.33 -3.26
N LYS A 43 -7.85 -1.11 -4.22
CA LYS A 43 -6.81 -0.08 -4.10
C LYS A 43 -7.43 1.31 -4.18
N LEU A 44 -7.13 2.20 -3.22
CA LEU A 44 -7.66 3.58 -3.23
C LEU A 44 -6.69 4.61 -3.80
N GLN A 45 -5.40 4.34 -3.81
CA GLN A 45 -4.37 5.23 -4.35
C GLN A 45 -3.11 4.44 -4.71
N GLU A 46 -2.28 5.00 -5.58
CA GLU A 46 -1.00 4.41 -5.98
C GLU A 46 0.00 4.42 -4.83
N GLY A 47 0.70 3.31 -4.61
CA GLY A 47 1.59 3.16 -3.48
C GLY A 47 2.90 3.95 -3.55
N ILE A 48 3.45 4.25 -2.37
CA ILE A 48 4.72 4.97 -2.23
C ILE A 48 5.90 4.01 -2.19
N LYS A 49 6.92 4.30 -3.01
CA LYS A 49 8.21 3.62 -3.03
C LYS A 49 9.32 4.59 -2.65
N VAL A 50 10.12 4.23 -1.65
CA VAL A 50 11.28 5.03 -1.21
C VAL A 50 12.56 4.22 -1.33
N LYS A 51 13.62 4.81 -1.86
CA LYS A 51 14.91 4.11 -1.98
C LYS A 51 15.72 4.28 -0.69
N TRP A 52 16.17 3.17 -0.11
CA TRP A 52 16.93 3.13 1.14
C TRP A 52 16.18 3.80 2.30
N GLN A 53 16.89 4.55 3.14
CA GLN A 53 16.33 5.25 4.28
C GLN A 53 15.60 6.52 3.79
N PRO A 54 14.32 6.69 4.14
CA PRO A 54 13.57 7.88 3.74
C PRO A 54 14.16 9.18 4.26
N THR A 55 14.14 10.22 3.43
CA THR A 55 14.40 11.60 3.88
C THR A 55 13.21 12.16 4.65
N ARG A 56 13.38 13.34 5.26
CA ARG A 56 12.26 14.03 5.95
C ARG A 56 11.13 14.35 4.97
N GLU A 57 11.45 14.80 3.78
CA GLU A 57 10.49 15.13 2.73
C GLU A 57 9.72 13.88 2.25
N GLU A 58 10.38 12.72 2.21
CA GLU A 58 9.72 11.45 1.87
C GLU A 58 8.82 10.95 3.00
N LEU A 59 9.20 11.18 4.25
CA LEU A 59 8.33 10.92 5.40
C LEU A 59 7.10 11.84 5.39
N ASP A 60 7.25 13.12 5.06
CA ASP A 60 6.13 14.05 4.91
C ASP A 60 5.16 13.59 3.81
N LYS A 61 5.68 13.07 2.69
CA LYS A 61 4.85 12.44 1.64
C LYS A 61 4.07 11.24 2.18
N CYS A 62 4.67 10.41 3.04
CA CYS A 62 3.97 9.28 3.68
C CYS A 62 2.85 9.76 4.63
N VAL A 63 3.04 10.89 5.32
CA VAL A 63 1.99 11.49 6.16
C VAL A 63 0.82 11.96 5.28
N GLU A 64 1.08 12.70 4.21
CA GLU A 64 0.05 13.18 3.29
C GLU A 64 -0.64 12.05 2.52
N PHE A 65 0.08 10.97 2.23
CA PHE A 65 -0.47 9.74 1.69
C PHE A 65 -1.52 9.13 2.63
N GLY A 66 -1.23 9.04 3.93
CA GLY A 66 -2.18 8.57 4.93
C GLY A 66 -3.41 9.47 5.04
N ARG A 67 -3.23 10.80 4.98
CA ARG A 67 -4.35 11.76 4.97
C ARG A 67 -5.25 11.58 3.74
N SER A 68 -4.65 11.44 2.56
CA SER A 68 -5.38 11.22 1.30
C SER A 68 -6.17 9.91 1.35
N PHE A 69 -5.58 8.86 1.90
CA PHE A 69 -6.25 7.57 2.08
C PHE A 69 -7.46 7.69 3.02
N ALA A 70 -7.30 8.37 4.15
CA ALA A 70 -8.38 8.60 5.10
C ALA A 70 -9.52 9.44 4.50
N LYS A 71 -9.21 10.40 3.63
CA LYS A 71 -10.20 11.20 2.90
C LYS A 71 -10.97 10.33 1.89
N ALA A 72 -10.27 9.51 1.10
CA ALA A 72 -10.86 8.61 0.12
C ALA A 72 -11.68 7.47 0.75
N LEU A 73 -11.40 7.10 2.00
CA LEU A 73 -12.18 6.11 2.74
C LEU A 73 -13.57 6.65 3.19
N ARG A 74 -13.69 7.96 3.40
CA ARG A 74 -14.90 8.61 3.91
C ARG A 74 -15.87 9.06 2.81
N SER A 75 -15.47 8.94 1.54
CA SER A 75 -16.26 9.28 0.34
C SER A 75 -16.94 8.05 -0.24
#